data_AF-A0A376LK92-F1
#
_entry.id   AF-A0A376LK92-F1
#
_cell.length_a   1.000
_cell.length_b   1.000
_cell.length_c   1.000
_cell.angle_alpha   90.00
_cell.angle_beta   90.00
_cell.angle_gamma   90.00
#
_symmetry.space_group_name_H-M   'P 1'
#
loop_
_entity.id
_entity.type
_entity.pdbx_description
1 polymer ?
#
loop_
_entity_poly.entity_id
_entity_poly.type
_entity_poly.pdbx_seq_one_letter_code
_entity_poly.pdbx_strand_id
1 'polypeptide(L)'
;MRDQSQEDPREAQAAQWELNYVALDGNIGCMVNGAGLAMGTMDIVKLHGGEPANFLDVGGGATKERVTEAFKIILSDDKVKAVLVNIFGGIVRCDPDR
;
A
#
# COMPACT_ATOMS: atom_id res chain seq x y z
N MET A 1 -1.77 26.03 7.57
CA MET A 1 -1.08 25.31 8.67
C MET A 1 -1.61 23.88 8.63
N ARG A 2 -0.77 22.84 8.57
CA ARG A 2 -1.21 21.42 8.58
C ARG A 2 -1.48 21.01 10.03
N ASP A 3 -2.63 20.41 10.31
CA ASP A 3 -3.02 19.89 11.63
C ASP A 3 -2.98 18.35 11.60
N GLN A 4 -1.94 17.77 12.20
CA GLN A 4 -1.68 16.33 12.22
C GLN A 4 -2.69 15.55 13.08
N SER A 5 -3.48 16.23 13.94
CA SER A 5 -4.48 15.57 14.79
C SER A 5 -5.73 15.10 14.02
N GLN A 6 -5.91 15.59 12.80
CA GLN A 6 -7.05 15.28 11.93
C GLN A 6 -6.70 14.26 10.82
N GLU A 7 -5.44 13.86 10.71
CA GLU A 7 -4.97 12.90 9.71
C GLU A 7 -5.05 11.47 10.28
N ASP A 8 -5.31 10.49 9.42
CA ASP A 8 -5.27 9.09 9.85
C ASP A 8 -3.84 8.76 10.33
N PRO A 9 -3.66 8.19 11.53
CA PRO A 9 -2.33 7.90 12.07
C PRO A 9 -1.49 6.99 11.14
N ARG A 10 -2.15 6.17 10.32
CA ARG A 10 -1.51 5.31 9.32
C ARG A 10 -0.98 6.10 8.14
N GLU A 11 -1.68 7.15 7.70
CA GLU A 11 -1.20 8.07 6.67
C GLU A 11 0.02 8.86 7.16
N ALA A 12 -0.03 9.34 8.41
CA ALA A 12 1.09 10.01 9.04
C ALA A 12 2.31 9.08 9.21
N GLN A 13 2.10 7.81 9.58
CA GLN A 13 3.17 6.80 9.64
C GLN A 13 3.74 6.50 8.25
N ALA A 14 2.89 6.33 7.24
CA ALA A 14 3.31 6.07 5.86
C ALA A 14 4.19 7.20 5.31
N ALA A 15 3.82 8.46 5.59
CA ALA A 15 4.58 9.63 5.15
C ALA A 15 6.03 9.64 5.69
N GLN A 16 6.28 9.09 6.88
CA GLN A 16 7.64 8.99 7.46
C GLN A 16 8.54 8.01 6.70
N TRP A 17 7.96 7.08 5.95
CA TRP A 17 8.66 6.06 5.15
C TRP A 17 8.59 6.35 3.65
N GLU A 18 8.21 7.57 3.29
CA GLU A 18 7.99 8.01 1.91
C GLU A 18 6.98 7.13 1.17
N LEU A 19 6.00 6.58 1.88
CA LEU A 19 4.93 5.76 1.33
C LEU A 19 3.71 6.64 1.05
N ASN A 20 3.09 6.46 -0.12
CA ASN A 20 1.81 7.12 -0.40
C ASN A 20 0.69 6.17 0.01
N TYR A 21 0.09 6.41 1.17
CA TYR A 21 -0.99 5.59 1.73
C TYR A 21 -2.26 6.44 1.84
N VAL A 22 -3.41 5.82 1.56
CA VAL A 22 -4.74 6.40 1.85
C VAL A 22 -5.62 5.29 2.39
N ALA A 23 -6.25 5.52 3.54
CA ALA A 23 -7.17 4.55 4.13
C ALA A 23 -8.50 4.50 3.36
N LEU A 24 -9.05 3.29 3.19
CA LEU A 24 -10.38 3.06 2.62
C LEU A 24 -11.20 2.16 3.57
N ASP A 25 -12.49 1.99 3.29
CA ASP A 25 -13.37 1.12 4.07
C ASP A 25 -13.52 -0.24 3.38
N GLY A 26 -12.57 -1.15 3.63
CA GLY A 26 -12.54 -2.48 3.02
C GLY A 26 -11.81 -3.51 3.87
N ASN A 27 -11.51 -4.67 3.27
CA ASN A 27 -10.90 -5.82 3.96
C ASN A 27 -9.75 -6.47 3.20
N ILE A 28 -9.40 -6.00 2.00
CA ILE A 28 -8.24 -6.47 1.23
C ILE A 28 -7.20 -5.36 1.16
N GLY A 29 -6.10 -5.51 1.90
CA GLY A 29 -4.99 -4.59 1.84
C GLY A 29 -4.27 -4.68 0.49
N CYS A 30 -3.92 -3.55 -0.11
CA CYS A 30 -3.20 -3.51 -1.38
C CYS A 30 -1.81 -2.92 -1.18
N MET A 31 -0.76 -3.55 -1.70
CA MET A 31 0.61 -3.01 -1.76
C MET A 31 1.12 -3.06 -3.19
N VAL A 32 1.42 -1.89 -3.77
CA VAL A 32 1.69 -1.77 -5.21
C VAL A 32 2.84 -0.79 -5.47
N ASN A 33 3.58 -0.95 -6.57
CA ASN A 33 4.54 0.05 -7.05
C ASN A 33 3.98 0.83 -8.26
N GLY A 34 3.82 2.13 -8.09
CA GLY A 34 3.27 3.07 -9.05
C GLY A 34 1.79 3.35 -8.84
N ALA A 35 1.45 4.63 -8.68
CA ALA A 35 0.08 5.08 -8.42
C ALA A 35 -0.97 4.59 -9.43
N GLY A 36 -0.64 4.55 -10.73
CA GLY A 36 -1.55 4.04 -11.77
C GLY A 36 -1.85 2.55 -11.62
N LEU A 37 -0.85 1.74 -11.29
CA LEU A 37 -1.02 0.32 -11.01
C LEU A 37 -1.78 0.11 -9.70
N ALA A 38 -1.56 0.96 -8.69
CA ALA A 38 -2.26 0.90 -7.41
C ALA A 38 -3.76 1.13 -7.59
N MET A 39 -4.15 2.16 -8.36
CA MET A 39 -5.56 2.41 -8.71
C MET A 39 -6.17 1.23 -9.47
N GLY A 40 -5.50 0.73 -10.52
CA GLY A 40 -5.99 -0.42 -11.28
C GLY A 40 -6.10 -1.71 -10.45
N THR A 41 -5.23 -1.89 -9.46
CA THR A 41 -5.27 -3.04 -8.54
C THR A 41 -6.53 -2.99 -7.67
N MET A 42 -6.84 -1.82 -7.11
CA MET A 42 -8.07 -1.64 -6.34
C MET A 42 -9.33 -1.83 -7.19
N ASP A 43 -9.32 -1.32 -8.42
CA ASP A 43 -10.42 -1.51 -9.38
C ASP A 43 -10.63 -3.00 -9.69
N ILE A 44 -9.56 -3.76 -9.92
CA ILE A 44 -9.64 -5.21 -10.15
C ILE A 44 -10.20 -5.94 -8.92
N VAL A 45 -9.74 -5.59 -7.72
CA VAL A 45 -10.26 -6.16 -6.46
C VAL A 45 -11.77 -5.92 -6.36
N LYS A 46 -12.20 -4.68 -6.58
CA LYS A 46 -13.61 -4.28 -6.53
C LYS A 46 -14.45 -4.98 -7.61
N LEU A 47 -13.92 -5.07 -8.84
CA LEU A 47 -14.57 -5.73 -9.98
C LEU A 47 -14.83 -7.23 -9.71
N HIS A 48 -13.97 -7.87 -8.91
CA HIS A 48 -14.12 -9.28 -8.53
C HIS A 48 -14.80 -9.48 -7.17
N GLY A 49 -15.48 -8.46 -6.65
CA GLY A 49 -16.32 -8.54 -5.45
C GLY A 49 -15.57 -8.41 -4.12
N GLY A 50 -14.28 -8.04 -4.15
CA GLY A 50 -13.50 -7.70 -2.96
C GLY A 50 -13.66 -6.22 -2.59
N GLU A 51 -13.25 -5.87 -1.37
CA GLU A 51 -13.29 -4.49 -0.88
C GLU A 51 -11.86 -4.02 -0.55
N PRO A 52 -11.24 -3.14 -1.36
CA PRO A 52 -9.90 -2.64 -1.08
C PRO A 52 -9.91 -1.82 0.22
N ALA A 53 -9.04 -2.18 1.16
CA ALA A 53 -8.94 -1.55 2.48
C ALA A 53 -8.05 -0.30 2.46
N ASN A 54 -7.20 -0.16 1.44
CA ASN A 54 -6.30 0.97 1.32
C ASN A 54 -5.82 1.15 -0.13
N PHE A 55 -5.39 2.38 -0.42
CA PHE A 55 -4.42 2.66 -1.47
C PHE A 55 -3.01 2.63 -0.85
N LEU A 56 -2.03 2.01 -1.51
CA LEU A 56 -0.62 2.14 -1.13
C LEU A 56 0.31 2.00 -2.33
N ASP A 57 1.08 3.06 -2.58
CA ASP A 57 2.19 3.08 -3.54
C ASP A 57 3.54 3.12 -2.81
N VAL A 58 4.32 2.03 -2.94
CA VAL A 58 5.68 1.90 -2.38
C VAL A 58 6.77 2.54 -3.26
N GLY A 59 6.40 3.01 -4.46
CA GLY A 59 7.30 3.60 -5.44
C GLY A 59 8.19 2.59 -6.17
N GLY A 60 9.02 3.09 -7.10
CA GLY A 60 9.88 2.25 -7.93
C GLY A 60 11.08 1.62 -7.20
N GLY A 61 11.41 2.07 -5.99
CA GLY A 61 12.52 1.59 -5.16
C GLY A 61 12.03 1.02 -3.84
N ALA A 62 11.33 -0.11 -3.90
CA ALA A 62 10.80 -0.80 -2.74
C ALA A 62 11.93 -1.53 -1.99
N THR A 63 12.60 -0.84 -1.06
CA THR A 63 13.59 -1.49 -0.19
C THR A 63 12.91 -2.43 0.81
N LYS A 64 13.67 -3.36 1.38
CA LYS A 64 13.17 -4.31 2.38
C LYS A 64 12.53 -3.60 3.57
N GLU A 65 13.12 -2.50 4.01
CA GLU A 65 12.65 -1.69 5.13
C GLU A 65 11.31 -1.04 4.78
N ARG A 66 11.18 -0.41 3.61
CA ARG A 66 9.94 0.22 3.16
C ARG A 66 8.81 -0.79 3.00
N VAL A 67 9.10 -1.98 2.44
CA VAL A 67 8.12 -3.07 2.33
C VAL A 67 7.69 -3.57 3.71
N THR A 68 8.63 -3.70 4.64
CA THR A 68 8.32 -4.11 6.02
C THR A 68 7.37 -3.13 6.71
N GLU A 69 7.61 -1.83 6.55
CA GLU A 69 6.79 -0.78 7.16
C GLU A 69 5.43 -0.66 6.48
N ALA A 70 5.39 -0.80 5.16
CA ALA A 70 4.16 -0.93 4.38
C ALA A 70 3.27 -2.07 4.91
N PHE A 71 3.85 -3.25 5.20
CA PHE A 71 3.09 -4.35 5.82
C PHE A 71 2.58 -4.01 7.22
N LYS A 72 3.40 -3.36 8.07
CA LYS A 72 2.96 -2.96 9.41
C LYS A 72 1.77 -2.01 9.36
N ILE A 73 1.78 -1.05 8.43
CA ILE A 73 0.68 -0.09 8.24
C ILE A 73 -0.59 -0.78 7.74
N ILE A 74 -0.48 -1.68 6.75
CA ILE A 74 -1.66 -2.41 6.24
C ILE A 74 -2.25 -3.30 7.35
N LEU A 75 -1.40 -4.03 8.07
CA LEU A 75 -1.83 -5.00 9.07
C LEU A 75 -2.25 -4.35 10.40
N SER A 76 -2.06 -3.04 10.59
CA SER A 76 -2.61 -2.32 11.75
C SER A 76 -4.11 -2.06 11.62
N ASP A 77 -4.70 -2.31 10.44
CA ASP A 77 -6.16 -2.27 10.27
C ASP A 77 -6.78 -3.64 10.54
N ASP A 78 -7.49 -3.77 11.65
CA ASP A 78 -8.16 -5.01 12.06
C ASP A 78 -9.23 -5.49 11.04
N LYS A 79 -9.70 -4.61 10.15
CA LYS A 79 -10.63 -4.98 9.07
C LYS A 79 -9.94 -5.80 7.96
N VAL A 80 -8.63 -5.65 7.78
CA VAL A 80 -7.88 -6.36 6.74
C VAL A 80 -7.86 -7.87 7.04
N LYS A 81 -8.28 -8.66 6.04
CA LYS A 81 -8.33 -10.14 6.10
C LYS A 81 -7.42 -10.81 5.07
N ALA A 82 -7.01 -10.07 4.04
CA ALA A 82 -6.05 -10.53 3.04
C ALA A 82 -5.20 -9.36 2.56
N VAL A 83 -3.99 -9.64 2.06
CA VAL A 83 -3.12 -8.63 1.45
C VAL A 83 -2.77 -9.06 0.04
N LEU A 84 -3.03 -8.21 -0.94
CA LEU A 84 -2.63 -8.35 -2.33
C LEU A 84 -1.38 -7.50 -2.59
N VAL A 85 -0.27 -8.17 -2.86
CA VAL A 85 0.99 -7.54 -3.28
C VAL A 85 1.08 -7.63 -4.80
N ASN A 86 1.03 -6.48 -5.48
CA ASN A 86 1.11 -6.39 -6.93
C ASN A 86 2.30 -5.51 -7.31
N ILE A 87 3.46 -6.14 -7.57
CA ILE A 87 4.70 -5.43 -7.91
C ILE A 87 5.10 -5.78 -9.34
N PHE A 88 5.26 -4.74 -10.18
CA PHE A 88 5.76 -4.89 -11.53
C PHE A 88 7.27 -4.60 -11.56
N GLY A 89 8.08 -5.64 -11.76
CA GLY A 89 9.54 -5.54 -11.89
C GLY A 89 9.95 -5.03 -13.27
N GLY A 90 10.05 -3.70 -13.39
CA GLY A 90 10.63 -3.05 -14.57
C GLY A 90 12.16 -3.00 -14.50
N ILE A 91 12.70 -1.86 -14.10
CA ILE A 91 14.16 -1.67 -13.89
C ILE A 91 14.64 -2.45 -12.65
N VAL A 92 13.80 -2.58 -11.64
CA VAL A 92 14.08 -3.37 -10.43
C VAL A 92 13.77 -4.83 -10.71
N ARG A 93 14.75 -5.71 -10.45
CA ARG A 93 14.58 -7.15 -10.55
C ARG A 93 13.67 -7.66 -9.44
N CYS A 94 12.74 -8.55 -9.80
CA CYS A 94 11.93 -9.28 -8.82
C CYS A 94 12.74 -10.29 -8.00
N ASP A 95 13.96 -10.60 -8.44
CA ASP A 95 14.92 -11.44 -7.74
C ASP A 95 16.21 -10.63 -7.55
N PRO A 96 16.32 -9.82 -6.48
CA PRO A 96 17.49 -8.98 -6.23
C PRO A 96 18.73 -9.79 -5.81
N ASP A 97 18.55 -11.04 -5.38
CA ASP A 97 19.60 -11.92 -4.87
C ASP A 97 20.16 -12.87 -5.95
N ARG A 98 19.74 -12.73 -7.22
CA ARG A 98 20.26 -13.44 -8.41
C ARG A 98 20.93 -12.56 -9.47
#